data_AF-A0A7X8TI05-F1
#
_entry.id   AF-A0A7X8TI05-F1
#
_cell.length_a   1.000
_cell.length_b   1.000
_cell.length_c   1.000
_cell.angle_alpha   90.00
_cell.angle_beta   90.00
_cell.angle_gamma   90.00
#
_symmetry.space_group_name_H-M   'P 1'
#
loop_
_entity.id
_entity.type
_entity.pdbx_description
1 polymer ?
#
loop_
_entity_poly.entity_id
_entity_poly.type
_entity_poly.pdbx_seq_one_letter_code
_entity_poly.pdbx_strand_id
1 'polypeptide(L)' 'MSDDAVTTAAEQRSHPPLTGSELELLTGFLDFHRQTLRIKASGLSREQLNTALPPSSMTLAGLLKHLAGTTGE' A
#
# COMPACT_ATOMS: atom_id res chain seq x y z
N MET A 1 25.21 -22.22 1.54
CA MET A 1 25.12 -20.88 0.95
C MET A 1 23.93 -20.88 0.02
N SER A 2 22.72 -20.92 0.58
CA SER A 2 21.45 -20.78 -0.14
C SER A 2 21.02 -19.34 0.04
N ASP A 3 21.09 -18.60 -1.05
CA ASP A 3 20.65 -17.21 -1.16
C ASP A 3 19.12 -17.25 -1.34
N ASP A 4 18.41 -17.22 -0.21
CA ASP A 4 16.95 -17.17 -0.19
C ASP A 4 16.57 -15.76 -0.63
N ALA A 5 16.18 -15.65 -1.91
CA ALA A 5 15.98 -14.40 -2.61
C ALA A 5 15.06 -13.48 -1.81
N VAL A 6 15.61 -12.37 -1.33
CA VAL A 6 14.85 -11.20 -0.92
C VAL A 6 14.16 -10.66 -2.17
N THR A 7 13.01 -11.24 -2.54
CA THR A 7 12.05 -10.62 -3.44
C THR A 7 11.74 -9.27 -2.83
N THR A 8 12.29 -8.22 -3.41
CA THR A 8 12.21 -6.89 -2.82
C THR A 8 10.73 -6.46 -2.81
N ALA A 9 10.31 -5.72 -1.80
CA ALA A 9 8.94 -5.19 -1.68
C ALA A 9 8.40 -4.51 -2.96
N ALA A 10 9.29 -3.98 -3.82
CA ALA A 10 8.97 -3.42 -5.12
C ALA A 10 8.53 -4.45 -6.17
N GLU A 11 8.92 -5.71 -6.03
CA GLU A 11 8.65 -6.79 -6.99
C GLU A 11 7.29 -7.48 -6.73
N GLN A 12 6.73 -7.31 -5.53
CA GLN A 12 5.41 -7.85 -5.16
C GLN A 12 4.23 -6.97 -5.60
N ARG A 13 4.50 -5.87 -6.28
CA ARG A 13 3.50 -4.84 -6.62
C ARG A 13 3.42 -4.64 -8.13
N SER A 14 2.21 -4.78 -8.67
CA SER A 14 1.88 -4.56 -10.07
C SER A 14 2.02 -3.09 -10.42
N HIS A 15 2.87 -2.77 -11.39
CA HIS A 15 2.96 -1.42 -11.92
C HIS A 15 1.73 -1.10 -12.79
N PRO A 16 1.17 0.11 -12.68
CA PRO A 16 0.06 0.50 -13.54
C PRO A 16 0.52 0.56 -15.00
N PRO A 17 -0.35 0.24 -15.97
CA PRO A 17 -0.05 0.44 -17.37
C PRO A 17 0.21 1.92 -17.66
N LEU A 18 1.13 2.21 -18.57
CA LEU A 18 1.47 3.59 -18.97
C LEU A 18 0.53 4.12 -20.06
N THR A 19 -0.21 3.24 -20.73
CA THR A 19 -1.17 3.53 -21.79
C THR A 19 -2.35 2.56 -21.70
N GLY A 20 -3.53 2.97 -22.15
CA GLY A 20 -4.75 2.17 -22.09
C GLY A 20 -6.00 3.04 -22.08
N SER A 21 -7.16 2.42 -21.92
CA SER A 21 -8.40 3.13 -21.64
C SER A 21 -8.34 3.85 -20.29
N GLU A 22 -9.18 4.87 -20.11
CA GLU A 22 -9.28 5.59 -18.84
C GLU A 22 -9.56 4.66 -17.66
N LEU A 23 -10.46 3.69 -17.85
CA LEU A 23 -10.80 2.72 -16.82
C LEU A 23 -9.60 1.86 -16.43
N GLU A 24 -8.86 1.32 -17.41
CA GLU A 24 -7.68 0.48 -17.17
C GLU A 24 -6.58 1.24 -16.42
N LEU A 25 -6.34 2.50 -16.81
CA LEU A 25 -5.38 3.37 -16.12
C LEU A 25 -5.84 3.61 -14.69
N LEU A 26 -7.09 4.05 -14.48
CA LEU A 26 -7.62 4.36 -13.15
C LEU A 26 -7.56 3.15 -12.22
N THR A 27 -8.04 1.99 -12.65
CA THR A 27 -8.02 0.77 -11.83
C THR A 27 -6.60 0.31 -11.56
N GLY A 28 -5.69 0.39 -12.55
CA GLY A 28 -4.29 0.02 -12.38
C GLY A 28 -3.58 0.88 -11.32
N PHE A 29 -3.81 2.19 -11.33
CA PHE A 29 -3.25 3.09 -10.31
C PHE A 29 -3.84 2.83 -8.92
N LEU A 30 -5.15 2.57 -8.83
CA LEU A 30 -5.80 2.23 -7.55
C LEU A 30 -5.21 0.95 -6.96
N ASP A 31 -5.04 -0.09 -7.76
CA ASP A 31 -4.49 -1.36 -7.29
C ASP A 31 -3.02 -1.25 -6.88
N PHE A 32 -2.23 -0.50 -7.65
CA PHE A 32 -0.85 -0.16 -7.29
C PHE A 32 -0.76 0.51 -5.91
N HIS A 33 -1.61 1.51 -5.63
CA HIS A 33 -1.60 2.20 -4.34
C HIS A 33 -2.10 1.30 -3.20
N ARG A 34 -3.13 0.47 -3.44
CA ARG A 34 -3.61 -0.52 -2.47
C ARG A 34 -2.51 -1.53 -2.10
N GLN A 35 -1.80 -2.05 -3.10
CA GLN A 35 -0.68 -2.96 -2.87
C GLN A 35 0.47 -2.27 -2.13
N THR A 36 0.80 -1.02 -2.49
CA THR A 36 1.81 -0.21 -1.79
C THR A 36 1.55 -0.13 -0.29
N LEU A 37 0.30 0.13 0.09
CA LEU A 37 -0.09 0.26 1.49
C LEU A 37 -0.02 -1.08 2.23
N ARG A 38 -0.46 -2.17 1.59
CA ARG A 38 -0.33 -3.51 2.17
C ARG A 38 1.12 -3.87 2.45
N ILE A 39 2.01 -3.60 1.48
CA ILE A 39 3.45 -3.80 1.61
C ILE A 39 4.01 -2.96 2.76
N LYS A 40 3.69 -1.67 2.81
CA LYS A 40 4.15 -0.76 3.89
C LYS A 40 3.65 -1.18 5.28
N ALA A 41 2.48 -1.79 5.35
CA ALA A 41 1.91 -2.29 6.60
C ALA A 41 2.38 -3.71 6.96
N SER A 42 2.97 -4.44 6.00
CA SER A 42 3.39 -5.82 6.20
C SER A 42 4.51 -5.91 7.24
N GLY A 43 4.40 -6.88 8.15
CA GLY A 43 5.38 -7.10 9.22
C GLY A 43 5.38 -6.07 10.35
N LEU A 44 4.52 -5.05 10.31
CA LEU A 44 4.41 -4.07 11.40
C LEU A 44 3.52 -4.57 12.54
N SER A 45 3.95 -4.30 13.77
CA SER A 45 3.13 -4.52 14.97
C SER A 45 1.97 -3.51 15.04
N ARG A 46 1.00 -3.81 15.91
CA ARG A 46 -0.13 -2.90 16.14
C ARG A 46 0.33 -1.55 16.67
N GLU A 47 1.30 -1.53 17.57
CA GLU A 47 1.88 -0.32 18.17
C GLU A 47 2.58 0.52 17.10
N GLN A 48 3.35 -0.13 16.22
CA GLN A 48 4.04 0.54 15.10
C GLN A 48 3.03 1.17 14.13
N LEU A 49 1.95 0.46 13.78
CA LEU A 49 0.89 1.00 12.92
C LEU A 49 0.15 2.20 13.53
N ASN A 50 0.08 2.28 14.86
CA ASN A 50 -0.57 3.38 15.60
C ASN A 50 0.39 4.52 15.97
N THR A 51 1.66 4.45 15.58
CA THR A 51 2.61 5.52 15.82
C THR A 51 2.34 6.69 14.86
N ALA A 52 2.18 7.89 15.39
CA ALA A 52 2.05 9.11 14.59
C ALA A 52 3.42 9.51 14.01
N LEU A 53 3.43 10.07 12.80
CA LEU A 53 4.65 10.48 12.10
C LEU A 53 4.76 12.02 12.04
N PRO A 54 5.59 12.65 12.90
CA PRO A 54 5.76 14.11 12.92
C PRO A 54 6.21 14.67 11.56
N PRO A 55 5.76 15.89 11.19
CA PRO A 55 4.94 16.81 11.99
C PRO A 55 3.43 16.49 12.00
N SER A 56 3.00 15.43 11.32
CA SER A 56 1.59 15.04 11.24
C SER A 56 1.16 14.19 12.45
N SER A 57 -0.10 14.31 12.85
CA SER A 57 -0.75 13.37 13.78
C SER A 57 -1.23 12.09 13.09
N MET A 58 -1.01 11.96 11.78
CA MET A 58 -1.47 10.84 10.99
C MET A 58 -0.70 9.55 11.30
N THR A 59 -1.43 8.45 11.44
CA THR A 59 -0.91 7.11 11.63
C THR A 59 -1.17 6.25 10.40
N LEU A 60 -0.34 5.22 10.17
CA LEU A 60 -0.56 4.28 9.06
C LEU A 60 -1.86 3.49 9.26
N ALA A 61 -2.20 3.15 10.51
CA ALA A 61 -3.50 2.56 10.85
C ALA A 61 -4.68 3.47 10.48
N GLY A 62 -4.59 4.77 10.76
CA GLY A 62 -5.63 5.75 10.43
C GLY A 62 -5.87 5.86 8.92
N LEU A 63 -4.78 5.90 8.13
CA LEU A 63 -4.85 5.88 6.68
C LEU A 63 -5.53 4.62 6.14
N LEU A 64 -5.14 3.44 6.62
CA LEU A 64 -5.73 2.17 6.19
C LEU A 64 -7.23 2.12 6.51
N LYS A 65 -7.63 2.59 7.70
CA LYS A 65 -9.05 2.66 8.08
C LYS A 65 -9.84 3.60 7.18
N HIS A 66 -9.28 4.77 6.87
CA HIS A 66 -9.93 5.73 5.99
C HIS A 66 -10.20 5.13 4.59
N LEU A 67 -9.20 4.46 4.02
CA LEU A 67 -9.31 3.84 2.68
C LEU A 67 -10.23 2.61 2.65
N ALA A 68 -10.37 1.89 3.76
CA ALA A 68 -11.37 0.83 3.88
C ALA A 68 -12.78 1.42 4.00
N GLY A 69 -12.92 2.53 4.72
CA GLY A 69 -14.20 3.22 4.93
C GLY A 69 -14.81 3.81 3.66
N THR A 70 -14.02 4.12 2.63
CA THR A 70 -14.55 4.58 1.34
C THR A 70 -15.14 3.47 0.48
N THR A 71 -15.02 2.20 0.88
CA THR A 71 -15.55 1.05 0.11
C THR A 71 -17.00 0.69 0.50
N GLY A 72 -17.72 1.57 1.20
CA GLY A 72 -19.14 1.38 1.47
C GLY A 72 -19.81 2.60 2.12
N GLU A 73 -20.39 3.45 1.28
CA GLU A 73 -21.82 3.82 1.30
C GLU A 73 -22.33 3.78 -0.16
#